data_AF-K6YTQ5-F1
#
_entry.id   AF-K6YTQ5-F1
#
_cell.length_a   1.000
_cell.length_b   1.000
_cell.length_c   1.000
_cell.angle_alpha   90.00
_cell.angle_beta   90.00
_cell.angle_gamma   90.00
#
_symmetry.space_group_name_H-M   'P 1'
#
loop_
_entity.id
_entity.type
_entity.pdbx_description
1 polymer ?
#
loop_
_entity_poly.entity_id
_entity_poly.type
_entity_poly.pdbx_seq_one_letter_code
_entity_poly.pdbx_strand_id
1 'polypeptide(L)'
;MKAWNASEILQQAGLYHAAYSNSASGQNIFELSQRAEVAVVIGTEVENIIYHYFACDRDAFYSQFGLTDNPIFYDWVTSKQTAISFELVRQLCELTAANAAVLAINNPEFVANNSTKLADLFSRMQGF
;
A
#
# COMPACT_ATOMS: atom_id res chain seq x y z
N MET A 1 13.48 2.40 4.93
CA MET A 1 12.34 1.71 5.58
C MET A 1 12.73 0.52 6.47
N LYS A 2 13.98 0.03 6.51
CA LYS A 2 14.41 -0.96 7.52
C LYS A 2 14.56 -0.31 8.90
N ALA A 3 13.47 -0.14 9.64
CA ALA A 3 13.50 0.40 11.00
C ALA A 3 12.19 0.29 11.79
N TRP A 4 11.03 0.05 11.17
CA TRP A 4 9.78 -0.12 11.93
C TRP A 4 9.53 -1.61 12.24
N ASN A 5 8.82 -1.89 13.32
CA ASN A 5 8.65 -3.21 13.93
C ASN A 5 7.69 -4.16 13.15
N ALA A 6 7.84 -4.25 11.83
CA ALA A 6 7.06 -5.13 10.97
C ALA A 6 7.78 -6.43 10.63
N SER A 7 7.06 -7.37 10.02
CA SER A 7 7.65 -8.54 9.38
C SER A 7 8.68 -8.13 8.32
N GLU A 8 9.70 -8.97 8.12
CA GLU A 8 10.74 -8.71 7.11
C GLU A 8 10.13 -8.53 5.71
N ILE A 9 9.16 -9.38 5.35
CA ILE A 9 8.43 -9.31 4.08
C ILE A 9 7.80 -7.93 3.87
N LEU A 10 7.15 -7.38 4.91
CA LEU A 10 6.48 -6.08 4.79
C LEU A 10 7.49 -4.92 4.75
N GLN A 11 8.60 -5.01 5.48
CA GLN A 11 9.69 -4.04 5.37
C GLN A 11 10.32 -4.05 3.97
N GLN A 12 10.48 -5.23 3.37
CA GLN A 12 10.94 -5.38 1.99
C GLN A 12 9.91 -4.83 0.99
N ALA A 13 8.62 -5.08 1.19
CA ALA A 13 7.57 -4.47 0.38
C ALA A 13 7.62 -2.93 0.45
N GLY A 14 7.83 -2.37 1.64
CA GLY A 14 8.09 -0.95 1.81
C GLY A 14 9.31 -0.44 1.04
N LEU A 15 10.39 -1.22 0.95
CA LEU A 15 11.57 -0.85 0.16
C LEU A 15 11.31 -0.91 -1.36
N TYR A 16 10.51 -1.87 -1.81
CA TYR A 16 10.32 -2.17 -3.24
C TYR A 16 8.99 -1.67 -3.84
N HIS A 17 8.11 -1.00 -3.08
CA HIS A 17 6.82 -0.53 -3.60
C HIS A 17 6.93 0.44 -4.80
N ALA A 18 8.08 1.08 -4.98
CA ALA A 18 8.38 1.92 -6.13
C ALA A 18 8.58 1.12 -7.44
N ALA A 19 8.72 -0.21 -7.39
CA ALA A 19 8.85 -1.06 -8.58
C ALA A 19 7.71 -0.85 -9.59
N TYR A 20 6.50 -0.62 -9.09
CA TYR A 20 5.34 -0.32 -9.93
C TYR A 20 4.90 1.15 -9.89
N SER A 21 5.54 2.01 -9.08
CA SER A 21 5.22 3.44 -9.06
C SER A 21 6.47 4.29 -9.00
N ASN A 22 6.83 4.95 -10.11
CA ASN A 22 7.79 6.04 -10.02
C ASN A 22 7.05 7.34 -9.72
N SER A 23 7.09 7.75 -8.45
CA SER A 23 6.56 9.04 -8.00
C SER A 23 7.20 10.25 -8.70
N ALA A 24 8.36 10.09 -9.35
CA ALA A 24 9.07 11.17 -10.03
C ALA A 24 8.85 11.28 -11.55
N SER A 25 8.37 10.23 -12.23
CA SER A 25 8.25 10.23 -13.71
C SER A 25 6.90 9.78 -14.25
N GLY A 26 5.97 9.31 -13.40
CA GLY A 26 4.66 8.82 -13.84
C GLY A 26 4.72 7.54 -14.69
N GLN A 27 5.89 6.91 -14.80
CA GLN A 27 6.11 5.64 -15.50
C GLN A 27 6.57 4.59 -14.50
N ASN A 28 6.05 3.37 -14.63
CA ASN A 28 6.46 2.26 -13.77
C ASN A 28 7.92 1.88 -14.06
N ILE A 29 8.67 1.45 -13.03
CA ILE A 29 10.03 0.91 -13.22
C ILE A 29 9.96 -0.43 -13.98
N PHE A 30 8.96 -1.23 -13.67
CA PHE A 30 8.64 -2.48 -14.37
C PHE A 30 7.24 -2.42 -14.98
N GLU A 31 7.08 -3.00 -16.16
CA GLU A 31 5.76 -3.22 -16.74
C GLU A 31 5.00 -4.27 -15.95
N LEU A 32 3.67 -4.18 -15.95
CA LEU A 32 2.81 -5.17 -15.29
C LEU A 32 2.83 -6.54 -15.99
N SER A 33 3.35 -6.61 -17.21
CA SER A 33 3.68 -7.86 -17.90
C SER A 33 4.85 -8.59 -17.24
N GLN A 34 5.70 -7.88 -16.47
CA GLN A 34 6.95 -8.38 -15.89
C GLN A 34 6.82 -8.81 -14.43
N ARG A 35 5.59 -8.97 -13.92
CA ARG A 35 5.34 -9.28 -12.51
C ARG A 35 5.99 -10.58 -12.06
N ALA A 36 6.02 -11.59 -12.92
CA ALA A 36 6.62 -12.88 -12.61
C ALA A 36 8.15 -12.74 -12.42
N GLU A 37 8.79 -11.95 -13.26
CA GLU A 37 10.22 -11.64 -13.20
C GLU A 37 10.55 -10.84 -11.94
N VAL A 38 9.71 -9.88 -11.56
CA VAL A 38 9.84 -9.15 -10.29
C VAL A 38 9.74 -10.12 -9.11
N ALA A 39 8.74 -11.01 -9.09
CA ALA A 39 8.55 -12.00 -8.03
C ALA A 39 9.75 -12.95 -7.87
N VAL A 40 10.44 -13.30 -8.96
CA VAL A 40 11.67 -14.11 -8.91
C VAL A 40 12.78 -13.40 -8.13
N VAL A 41 12.86 -12.06 -8.23
CA VAL A 41 13.94 -11.27 -7.60
C VAL A 41 13.63 -10.94 -6.14
N ILE A 42 12.40 -10.53 -5.83
CA ILE A 42 12.04 -10.02 -4.49
C ILE A 42 11.22 -10.99 -3.65
N GLY A 43 10.82 -12.12 -4.24
CA GLY A 43 9.92 -13.10 -3.63
C GLY A 43 8.44 -12.81 -3.94
N THR A 44 7.67 -13.88 -4.09
CA THR A 44 6.24 -13.81 -4.46
C THR A 44 5.40 -13.07 -3.44
N GLU A 45 5.66 -13.23 -2.14
CA GLU A 45 4.89 -12.57 -1.10
C GLU A 45 5.11 -11.05 -1.10
N VAL A 46 6.36 -10.63 -1.25
CA VAL A 46 6.74 -9.21 -1.36
C VAL A 46 6.11 -8.61 -2.62
N GLU A 47 6.24 -9.30 -3.77
CA GLU A 47 5.64 -8.87 -5.05
C GLU A 47 4.13 -8.70 -4.92
N ASN A 48 3.46 -9.65 -4.28
CA ASN A 48 2.02 -9.60 -4.08
C ASN A 48 1.59 -8.36 -3.29
N ILE A 49 2.30 -8.03 -2.20
CA ILE A 49 2.00 -6.84 -1.39
C ILE A 49 2.21 -5.56 -2.20
N ILE A 50 3.34 -5.43 -2.90
CA ILE A 50 3.64 -4.20 -3.66
C ILE A 50 2.69 -4.02 -4.85
N TYR A 51 2.27 -5.10 -5.51
CA TYR A 51 1.26 -5.02 -6.57
C TYR A 51 -0.06 -4.51 -6.00
N HIS A 52 -0.56 -5.11 -4.91
CA HIS A 52 -1.83 -4.68 -4.32
C HIS A 52 -1.75 -3.25 -3.78
N TYR A 53 -0.62 -2.83 -3.22
CA TYR A 53 -0.43 -1.46 -2.77
C TYR A 53 -0.46 -0.44 -3.92
N PHE A 54 0.07 -0.83 -5.09
CA PHE A 54 0.06 -0.04 -6.32
C PHE A 54 -1.32 -0.01 -6.98
N ALA A 55 -1.94 -1.18 -7.16
CA ALA A 55 -3.19 -1.37 -7.87
C ALA A 55 -4.44 -1.00 -7.05
N CYS A 56 -4.27 -0.64 -5.78
CA CYS A 56 -5.37 -0.24 -4.90
C CYS A 56 -6.00 1.08 -5.36
N ASP A 57 -7.27 1.06 -5.73
CA ASP A 57 -8.11 2.27 -5.68
C ASP A 57 -8.32 2.64 -4.21
N ARG A 58 -7.49 3.55 -3.72
CA ARG A 58 -7.47 3.94 -2.30
C ARG A 58 -8.75 4.63 -1.87
N ASP A 59 -9.40 5.39 -2.75
CA ASP A 59 -10.64 6.09 -2.40
C ASP A 59 -11.77 5.08 -2.17
N ALA A 60 -11.94 4.14 -3.11
CA ALA A 60 -12.94 3.08 -2.98
C ALA A 60 -12.62 2.12 -1.83
N PHE A 61 -11.36 1.67 -1.71
CA PHE A 61 -10.96 0.68 -0.71
C PHE A 61 -11.00 1.27 0.71
N TYR A 62 -10.41 2.45 0.93
CA TYR A 62 -10.33 3.03 2.27
C TYR A 62 -11.67 3.56 2.78
N SER A 63 -12.63 3.86 1.90
CA SER A 63 -13.98 4.27 2.33
C SER A 63 -14.71 3.19 3.15
N GLN A 64 -14.29 1.92 3.00
CA GLN A 64 -14.91 0.77 3.67
C GLN A 64 -14.40 0.55 5.11
N PHE A 65 -13.23 1.08 5.46
CA PHE A 65 -12.65 0.87 6.80
C PHE A 65 -13.50 1.48 7.90
N GLY A 66 -13.74 0.71 8.95
CA GLY A 66 -14.66 1.05 10.04
C GLY A 66 -16.14 0.77 9.75
N LEU A 67 -16.48 0.32 8.53
CA LEU A 67 -17.85 -0.04 8.12
C LEU A 67 -18.05 -1.55 7.93
N THR A 68 -16.98 -2.28 7.61
CA THR A 68 -16.98 -3.72 7.38
C THR A 68 -15.66 -4.35 7.81
N ASP A 69 -15.71 -5.60 8.28
CA ASP A 69 -14.53 -6.40 8.61
C ASP A 69 -13.91 -7.08 7.38
N ASN A 70 -14.62 -7.07 6.24
CA ASN A 70 -14.19 -7.71 5.00
C ASN A 70 -14.28 -6.72 3.83
N PRO A 71 -13.34 -5.77 3.73
CA PRO A 71 -13.34 -4.78 2.66
C PRO A 71 -13.05 -5.45 1.32
N ILE A 72 -13.80 -5.05 0.29
CA ILE A 72 -13.59 -5.50 -1.09
C ILE A 72 -12.46 -4.68 -1.69
N PHE A 73 -11.43 -5.36 -2.21
CA PHE A 73 -10.32 -4.74 -2.90
C PHE A 73 -10.74 -4.32 -4.31
N TYR A 74 -10.45 -3.06 -4.65
CA TYR A 74 -10.70 -2.47 -5.96
C TYR A 74 -9.37 -2.33 -6.68
N ASP A 75 -9.17 -3.15 -7.70
CA ASP A 75 -7.99 -3.10 -8.56
C ASP A 75 -8.23 -2.10 -9.70
N TRP A 76 -7.62 -0.92 -9.65
CA TRP A 76 -7.81 0.11 -10.68
C TRP A 76 -7.13 -0.26 -12.01
N VAL A 77 -6.15 -1.16 -11.99
CA VAL A 77 -5.45 -1.63 -13.19
C VAL A 77 -6.36 -2.55 -13.99
N THR A 78 -7.01 -3.50 -13.32
CA THR A 78 -7.85 -4.52 -13.98
C THR A 78 -9.34 -4.22 -13.93
N SER A 79 -9.75 -3.16 -13.23
CA SER A 79 -11.14 -2.81 -12.91
C SER A 79 -11.91 -3.93 -12.20
N LYS A 80 -11.21 -4.85 -11.54
CA LYS A 80 -11.80 -5.99 -10.83
C LYS A 80 -12.03 -5.67 -9.35
N GLN A 81 -13.08 -6.27 -8.82
CA GLN A 81 -13.40 -6.25 -7.40
C GLN A 81 -13.20 -7.65 -6.84
N THR A 82 -12.38 -7.78 -5.80
CA THR A 82 -12.03 -9.09 -5.24
C THR A 82 -12.01 -9.05 -3.72
N ALA A 83 -12.37 -10.15 -3.07
CA ALA A 83 -12.07 -10.35 -1.67
C ALA A 83 -10.57 -10.67 -1.54
N ILE A 84 -9.90 -10.02 -0.59
CA ILE A 84 -8.52 -10.31 -0.22
C ILE A 84 -8.45 -10.85 1.20
N SER A 85 -7.34 -11.51 1.55
CA SER A 85 -7.17 -12.05 2.90
C SER A 85 -7.07 -10.92 3.93
N PHE A 86 -7.53 -11.19 5.15
CA PHE A 86 -7.40 -10.26 6.27
C PHE A 86 -5.94 -9.81 6.50
N GLU A 87 -4.98 -10.75 6.40
CA GLU A 87 -3.57 -10.42 6.52
C GLU A 87 -3.08 -9.44 5.44
N LEU A 88 -3.57 -9.57 4.20
CA LEU A 88 -3.22 -8.62 3.14
C LEU A 88 -3.84 -7.23 3.42
N VAL A 89 -5.06 -7.16 3.95
CA VAL A 89 -5.66 -5.88 4.39
C VAL A 89 -4.76 -5.21 5.45
N ARG A 90 -4.38 -5.96 6.49
CA ARG A 90 -3.50 -5.48 7.57
C ARG A 90 -2.16 -4.98 7.03
N GLN A 91 -1.53 -5.75 6.15
CA GLN A 91 -0.26 -5.37 5.50
C GLN A 91 -0.40 -4.08 4.68
N LEU A 92 -1.51 -3.89 3.95
CA LEU A 92 -1.76 -2.67 3.19
C LEU A 92 -2.00 -1.46 4.11
N CYS A 93 -2.72 -1.64 5.22
CA CYS A 93 -2.90 -0.59 6.24
C CYS A 93 -1.57 -0.16 6.83
N GLU A 94 -0.76 -1.13 7.28
CA GLU A 94 0.54 -0.89 7.89
C GLU A 94 1.50 -0.22 6.90
N LEU A 95 1.56 -0.67 5.64
CA LEU A 95 2.36 -0.05 4.58
C LEU A 95 1.89 1.37 4.23
N THR A 96 0.59 1.65 4.34
CA THR A 96 0.04 3.00 4.15
C THR A 96 0.50 3.95 5.25
N ALA A 97 0.39 3.53 6.51
CA ALA A 97 0.82 4.34 7.66
C ALA A 97 2.31 4.63 7.62
N ALA A 98 3.09 3.61 7.33
CA ALA A 98 4.51 3.65 7.04
C ALA A 98 4.92 4.68 5.97
N ASN A 99 4.29 4.63 4.79
CA ASN A 99 4.58 5.53 3.70
C ASN A 99 4.22 6.98 4.06
N ALA A 100 3.06 7.18 4.70
CA ALA A 100 2.64 8.49 5.17
C ALA A 100 3.59 9.07 6.23
N ALA A 101 4.14 8.24 7.13
CA ALA A 101 5.14 8.68 8.10
C ALA A 101 6.43 9.16 7.43
N VAL A 102 6.91 8.43 6.41
CA VAL A 102 8.08 8.86 5.61
C VAL A 102 7.79 10.18 4.89
N LEU A 103 6.61 10.34 4.29
CA LEU A 103 6.21 11.60 3.64
C LEU A 103 6.12 12.75 4.64
N ALA A 104 5.53 12.53 5.81
CA ALA A 104 5.40 13.53 6.86
C ALA A 104 6.76 14.04 7.37
N ILE A 105 7.74 13.14 7.51
CA ILE A 105 9.11 13.50 7.94
C ILE A 105 9.80 14.38 6.89
N ASN A 106 9.59 14.09 5.60
CA ASN A 106 10.32 14.74 4.52
C ASN A 106 9.58 15.93 3.89
N ASN A 107 8.29 16.13 4.19
CA ASN A 107 7.46 17.16 3.57
C ASN A 107 6.52 17.82 4.60
N PRO A 108 6.88 18.98 5.17
CA PRO A 108 6.04 19.71 6.11
C PRO A 108 4.68 20.15 5.52
N GLU A 109 4.63 20.44 4.22
CA GLU A 109 3.39 20.81 3.53
C GLU A 109 2.42 19.62 3.44
N PHE A 110 2.94 18.41 3.26
CA PHE A 110 2.13 17.18 3.33
C PHE A 110 1.41 17.07 4.68
N VAL A 111 2.09 17.38 5.79
CA VAL A 111 1.49 17.35 7.13
C VAL A 111 0.38 18.40 7.26
N ALA A 112 0.64 19.64 6.83
CA ALA A 112 -0.34 20.72 6.88
C ALA A 112 -1.62 20.38 6.10
N ASN A 113 -1.48 19.71 4.95
CA ASN A 113 -2.59 19.42 4.06
C ASN A 113 -3.35 18.12 4.39
N ASN A 114 -2.72 17.17 5.09
CA ASN A 114 -3.27 15.80 5.22
C ASN A 114 -3.47 15.31 6.66
N SER A 115 -2.97 16.01 7.68
CA SER A 115 -2.97 15.52 9.08
C SER A 115 -4.33 15.02 9.59
N THR A 116 -5.41 15.81 9.45
CA THR A 116 -6.75 15.40 9.88
C THR A 116 -7.28 14.19 9.12
N LYS A 117 -7.07 14.15 7.79
CA LYS A 117 -7.52 13.02 6.95
C LYS A 117 -6.76 11.73 7.29
N LEU A 118 -5.46 11.83 7.53
CA LEU A 118 -4.63 10.69 7.92
C LEU A 118 -4.98 10.19 9.32
N ALA A 119 -5.24 11.09 10.27
CA ALA A 119 -5.68 10.70 11.61
C ALA A 119 -7.02 9.94 11.59
N ASP A 120 -8.00 10.42 10.82
CA ASP A 120 -9.27 9.70 10.61
C ASP A 120 -9.04 8.33 9.96
N LEU A 121 -8.28 8.28 8.87
CA LEU A 121 -7.99 7.05 8.16
C LEU A 121 -7.32 6.01 9.08
N PHE A 122 -6.29 6.41 9.82
CA PHE A 122 -5.56 5.50 10.71
C PHE A 122 -6.42 5.03 11.88
N SER A 123 -7.31 5.86 12.41
CA SER A 123 -8.30 5.44 13.40
C SER A 123 -9.18 4.31 12.85
N ARG A 124 -9.69 4.47 11.61
CA ARG A 124 -10.54 3.46 10.97
C ARG A 124 -9.78 2.18 10.57
N MET A 125 -8.46 2.27 10.37
CA MET A 125 -7.60 1.11 10.10
C MET A 125 -7.30 0.26 11.34
N GLN A 126 -7.50 0.75 12.56
CA GLN A 126 -7.14 0.01 13.80
C GLN A 126 -7.89 -1.32 13.98
N GLY A 127 -8.97 -1.54 13.23
CA GLY A 127 -9.69 -2.82 13.22
C GLY A 127 -9.00 -3.95 12.46
N PHE A 128 -7.85 -3.69 11.80
CA PHE A 128 -7.13 -4.64 10.95
C PHE A 128 -5.71 -4.92 11.45
#